data_AF-A0A7C3X397-F1
#
_entry.id   AF-A0A7C3X397-F1
#
_cell.length_a   1.000
_cell.length_b   1.000
_cell.length_c   1.000
_cell.angle_alpha   90.00
_cell.angle_beta   90.00
_cell.angle_gamma   90.00
#
_symmetry.space_group_name_H-M   'P 1'
#
loop_
_entity.id
_entity.type
_entity.pdbx_description
1 polymer ?
#
loop_
_entity_poly.entity_id
_entity_poly.type
_entity_poly.pdbx_seq_one_letter_code
_entity_poly.pdbx_strand_id
1 'polypeptide(L)'
;MEAKIPEALSQGEAQRKIVRGFFTKKLERKFQEKKLDVPQHLLNLLDVPFASFTSRDREIYEAELKPLSFVFAEQLMEVYETMGRPRDGWQEMLDRVQDSPAKVIAALVIHEEEKIRSMEDPMDLPEETVPLSPRKEKIVVRTFRGGEDGHRENRERWWERKIF
;
A
#
# COMPACT_ATOMS: atom_id res chain seq x y z
N MET A 1 3.28 21.85 -53.13
CA MET A 1 2.27 21.50 -52.11
C MET A 1 3.04 21.25 -50.82
N GLU A 2 3.25 22.29 -50.01
CA GLU A 2 3.86 22.13 -48.70
C GLU A 2 2.83 21.56 -47.74
N ALA A 3 3.12 20.39 -47.18
CA ALA A 3 2.29 19.76 -46.17
C ALA A 3 2.40 20.57 -44.88
N LYS A 4 1.34 21.31 -44.57
CA LYS A 4 1.18 22.01 -43.30
C LYS A 4 0.94 20.96 -42.21
N ILE A 5 1.99 20.63 -41.47
CA ILE A 5 1.91 19.77 -40.28
C ILE A 5 1.00 20.49 -39.27
N PRO A 6 -0.07 19.87 -38.76
CA PRO A 6 -0.96 20.51 -37.80
C PRO A 6 -0.25 20.68 -36.46
N GLU A 7 -0.05 21.95 -36.11
CA GLU A 7 0.44 22.48 -34.84
C GLU A 7 -0.61 22.28 -33.73
N ALA A 8 -0.85 21.02 -33.33
CA ALA A 8 -1.92 20.67 -32.38
C ALA A 8 -1.45 19.75 -31.24
N LEU A 9 -0.22 19.94 -30.73
CA LEU A 9 0.27 19.25 -29.52
C LEU A 9 0.86 20.18 -28.45
N SER A 10 0.66 21.50 -28.56
CA SER A 10 1.20 22.45 -27.59
C SER A 10 0.09 23.30 -26.95
N GLN A 11 -0.91 22.63 -26.38
CA GLN A 11 -1.86 23.27 -25.49
C GLN A 11 -1.84 22.60 -24.12
N GLY A 12 -1.11 23.23 -23.19
CA GLY A 12 -1.61 23.36 -21.82
C GLY A 12 -1.13 22.36 -20.78
N GLU A 13 0.11 21.86 -20.85
CA GLU A 13 0.77 21.44 -19.60
C GLU A 13 1.25 22.69 -18.85
N ALA A 14 0.29 23.49 -18.37
CA ALA A 14 0.60 24.48 -17.35
C ALA A 14 1.28 23.69 -16.21
N GLN A 15 2.56 23.95 -15.97
CA GLN A 15 3.31 23.33 -14.87
C GLN A 15 2.57 23.64 -13.57
N ARG A 16 1.68 22.74 -13.17
CA ARG A 16 0.93 22.87 -11.92
C ARG A 16 1.97 22.97 -10.82
N LYS A 17 1.84 23.94 -9.93
CA LYS A 17 2.72 24.04 -8.77
C LYS A 17 2.42 22.83 -7.88
N ILE A 18 3.26 21.81 -7.95
CA ILE A 18 3.08 20.57 -7.19
C ILE A 18 3.51 20.85 -5.74
N VAL A 19 2.53 21.10 -4.88
CA VAL A 19 2.76 21.17 -3.43
C VAL A 19 2.57 19.77 -2.87
N ARG A 20 3.69 19.15 -2.45
CA ARG A 20 3.64 17.80 -1.89
C ARG A 20 2.97 17.79 -0.52
N GLY A 21 1.98 16.91 -0.40
CA GLY A 21 1.25 16.61 0.83
C GLY A 21 2.13 15.88 1.85
N PHE A 22 1.58 15.70 3.05
CA PHE A 22 2.28 15.01 4.14
C PHE A 22 2.69 13.58 3.75
N PHE A 23 1.75 12.78 3.27
CA PHE A 23 1.98 11.36 2.93
C PHE A 23 3.00 11.21 1.81
N THR A 24 2.87 12.00 0.74
CA THR A 24 3.80 11.99 -0.40
C THR A 24 5.22 12.39 0.01
N LYS A 25 5.39 13.41 0.87
CA LYS A 25 6.71 13.78 1.41
C LYS A 25 7.36 12.66 2.21
N LYS A 26 6.55 11.96 3.01
CA LYS A 26 7.03 10.82 3.80
C LYS A 26 7.45 9.65 2.91
N LEU A 27 6.64 9.33 1.91
CA LEU A 27 6.92 8.32 0.90
C LEU A 27 8.20 8.62 0.12
N GLU A 28 8.33 9.84 -0.40
CA GLU A 28 9.51 10.26 -1.13
C GLU A 28 10.77 10.11 -0.29
N ARG A 29 10.76 10.61 0.95
CA ARG A 29 11.90 10.46 1.85
C ARG A 29 12.23 8.98 2.09
N LYS A 30 11.23 8.13 2.26
CA LYS A 30 11.41 6.69 2.45
C LYS A 30 12.02 6.02 1.22
N PHE A 31 11.60 6.39 0.01
CA PHE A 31 12.19 5.90 -1.23
C PHE A 31 13.65 6.34 -1.38
N GLN A 32 13.96 7.60 -1.04
CA GLN A 32 15.34 8.11 -1.03
C GLN A 32 16.22 7.35 -0.03
N GLU A 33 15.74 7.11 1.18
CA GLU A 33 16.45 6.32 2.21
C GLU A 33 16.75 4.89 1.72
N LYS A 34 15.82 4.28 0.97
CA LYS A 34 16.00 2.95 0.36
C LYS A 34 16.72 2.95 -0.98
N LYS A 35 17.13 4.11 -1.49
CA LYS A 35 17.75 4.28 -2.82
C LYS A 35 16.91 3.70 -3.96
N LEU A 36 15.59 3.80 -3.82
CA LEU A 36 14.63 3.41 -4.86
C LEU A 36 14.37 4.61 -5.76
N ASP A 37 14.64 4.44 -7.06
CA ASP A 37 14.35 5.46 -8.05
C ASP A 37 12.88 5.37 -8.48
N VAL A 38 12.06 6.30 -7.98
CA VAL A 38 10.64 6.38 -8.31
C VAL A 38 10.44 7.55 -9.28
N PRO A 39 9.80 7.30 -10.44
CA PRO A 39 9.53 8.37 -11.39
C PRO A 39 8.78 9.53 -10.76
N GLN A 40 9.32 10.74 -10.90
CA GLN A 40 8.79 11.93 -10.23
C GLN A 40 7.37 12.25 -10.66
N HIS A 41 6.98 11.95 -11.90
CA HIS A 41 5.62 12.15 -12.38
C HIS A 41 4.59 11.35 -11.59
N LEU A 42 4.93 10.14 -11.14
CA LEU A 42 4.05 9.33 -10.29
C LEU A 42 3.89 9.96 -8.91
N LEU A 43 4.98 10.38 -8.28
CA LEU A 43 4.93 11.06 -6.98
C LEU A 43 4.13 12.37 -7.05
N ASN A 44 4.25 13.10 -8.15
CA ASN A 44 3.52 14.34 -8.34
C ASN A 44 2.01 14.12 -8.53
N LEU A 45 1.62 12.99 -9.11
CA LEU A 45 0.21 12.62 -9.31
C LEU A 45 -0.48 12.22 -8.00
N LEU A 46 0.27 11.76 -6.98
CA LEU A 46 -0.29 11.30 -5.71
C LEU A 46 -1.13 12.35 -4.99
N ASP A 47 -0.71 13.61 -5.02
CA ASP A 47 -1.40 14.71 -4.34
C ASP A 47 -2.45 15.40 -5.23
N VAL A 48 -2.62 14.98 -6.48
CA VAL A 48 -3.64 15.55 -7.37
C VAL A 48 -5.00 14.97 -6.98
N PRO A 49 -6.01 15.80 -6.67
CA PRO A 49 -7.36 15.30 -6.41
C PRO A 49 -7.95 14.64 -7.66
N PHE A 50 -8.71 13.54 -7.48
CA PHE A 50 -9.35 12.83 -8.60
C PHE A 50 -10.27 13.73 -9.43
N ALA A 51 -10.94 14.69 -8.79
CA ALA A 51 -11.79 15.69 -9.45
C ALA A 51 -11.01 16.61 -10.42
N SER A 52 -9.69 16.73 -10.24
CA SER A 52 -8.80 17.58 -11.04
C SER A 52 -7.97 16.80 -12.07
N PHE A 53 -8.21 15.49 -12.20
CA PHE A 53 -7.50 14.64 -13.17
C PHE A 53 -7.82 15.07 -14.60
N THR A 54 -6.77 15.31 -15.38
CA THR A 54 -6.87 15.32 -16.84
C THR A 54 -7.03 13.90 -17.38
N SER A 55 -7.37 13.76 -18.67
CA SER A 55 -7.39 12.44 -19.32
C SER A 55 -6.05 11.72 -19.21
N ARG A 56 -4.94 12.45 -19.36
CA ARG A 56 -3.59 11.92 -19.21
C ARG A 56 -3.27 11.52 -17.78
N ASP A 57 -3.66 12.33 -16.79
CA ASP A 57 -3.50 11.98 -15.37
C ASP A 57 -4.21 10.66 -15.05
N ARG A 58 -5.42 10.46 -15.61
CA ARG A 58 -6.19 9.23 -15.43
C ARG A 58 -5.53 8.02 -16.09
N GLU A 59 -4.97 8.18 -17.28
CA GLU A 59 -4.22 7.11 -17.96
C GLU A 59 -3.00 6.68 -17.14
N ILE A 60 -2.19 7.64 -16.67
CA ILE A 60 -1.03 7.35 -15.81
C ILE A 60 -1.48 6.70 -14.50
N TYR A 61 -2.57 7.19 -13.90
CA TYR A 61 -3.10 6.61 -12.67
C TYR A 61 -3.48 5.15 -12.85
N GLU A 62 -4.27 4.83 -13.88
CA GLU A 62 -4.77 3.47 -14.09
C GLU A 62 -3.69 2.50 -14.59
N ALA A 63 -2.80 2.95 -15.48
CA ALA A 63 -1.80 2.09 -16.12
C ALA A 63 -0.53 1.89 -15.27
N GLU A 64 -0.10 2.93 -14.53
CA GLU A 64 1.18 2.92 -13.82
C GLU A 64 1.00 2.97 -12.31
N LEU A 65 0.23 3.93 -11.79
CA LEU A 65 0.21 4.21 -10.35
C LEU A 65 -0.62 3.21 -9.55
N LYS A 66 -1.81 2.87 -10.03
CA LYS A 66 -2.77 1.99 -9.35
C LYS A 66 -2.24 0.55 -9.19
N PRO A 67 -1.59 -0.08 -10.18
CA PRO A 67 -0.93 -1.38 -10.00
C PRO A 67 0.16 -1.35 -8.91
N LEU A 68 0.83 -0.21 -8.73
CA LEU A 68 1.87 -0.02 -7.73
C LEU A 68 1.33 0.39 -6.35
N SER A 69 0.04 0.68 -6.21
CA SER A 69 -0.55 1.21 -4.96
C SER A 69 -0.17 0.42 -3.71
N PHE A 70 -0.10 -0.91 -3.78
CA PHE A 70 0.33 -1.77 -2.68
C PHE A 70 1.80 -1.58 -2.29
N VAL A 71 2.69 -1.37 -3.27
CA VAL A 71 4.12 -1.09 -3.02
C VAL A 71 4.26 0.25 -2.30
N PHE A 72 3.53 1.27 -2.73
CA PHE A 72 3.50 2.56 -2.04
C PHE A 72 2.91 2.42 -0.63
N ALA A 73 1.80 1.67 -0.47
CA ALA A 73 1.19 1.44 0.83
C ALA A 73 2.14 0.72 1.80
N GLU A 74 2.90 -0.27 1.33
CA GLU A 74 3.92 -0.97 2.12
C GLU A 74 5.01 0.00 2.62
N GLN A 75 5.54 0.85 1.73
CA GLN A 75 6.55 1.83 2.13
C GLN A 75 5.99 2.86 3.11
N LEU A 76 4.73 3.25 2.94
CA LEU A 76 4.05 4.17 3.85
C LEU A 76 3.69 3.50 5.19
N MET A 77 3.39 2.20 5.21
CA MET A 77 3.20 1.39 6.42
C MET A 77 4.48 1.39 7.26
N GLU A 78 5.65 1.19 6.66
CA GLU A 78 6.91 1.27 7.42
C GLU A 78 7.13 2.66 8.04
N VAL A 79 6.73 3.73 7.34
CA VAL A 79 6.75 5.09 7.91
C VAL A 79 5.79 5.17 9.10
N TYR A 80 4.56 4.69 8.93
CA TYR A 80 3.53 4.69 9.96
C TYR A 80 4.00 3.96 11.23
N GLU A 81 4.61 2.79 11.08
CA GLU A 81 5.21 2.01 12.16
C GLU A 81 6.36 2.74 12.84
N THR A 82 7.27 3.32 12.06
CA THR A 82 8.40 4.10 12.59
C THR A 82 7.94 5.32 13.39
N MET A 83 6.77 5.87 13.06
CA MET A 83 6.14 6.97 13.78
C MET A 83 5.34 6.52 15.01
N GLY A 84 5.34 5.23 15.36
CA GLY A 84 4.62 4.70 16.52
C GLY A 84 3.14 4.44 16.27
N ARG A 85 2.74 4.16 15.02
CA ARG A 85 1.35 3.85 14.62
C ARG A 85 0.32 4.90 15.08
N PRO A 86 0.48 6.19 14.72
CA PRO A 86 -0.39 7.28 15.18
C PRO A 86 -1.74 7.30 14.43
N ARG A 87 -2.61 6.31 14.71
CA ARG A 87 -3.89 6.08 13.99
C ARG A 87 -4.78 7.32 13.94
N ASP A 88 -5.15 7.86 15.09
CA ASP A 88 -6.09 8.98 15.19
C ASP A 88 -5.58 10.21 14.44
N GLY A 89 -4.29 10.52 14.59
CA GLY A 89 -3.67 11.63 13.88
C GLY A 89 -3.68 11.45 12.36
N TRP A 90 -3.48 10.22 11.86
CA TRP A 90 -3.55 9.93 10.43
C TRP A 90 -4.99 9.95 9.92
N GLN A 91 -5.95 9.43 10.70
CA GLN A 91 -7.37 9.49 10.38
C GLN A 91 -7.83 10.95 10.23
N GLU A 92 -7.52 11.82 11.21
CA GLU A 92 -7.85 13.24 11.15
C GLU A 92 -7.21 13.95 9.96
N MET A 93 -5.98 13.57 9.58
CA MET A 93 -5.34 14.10 8.37
C MET A 93 -6.08 13.66 7.11
N LEU A 94 -6.49 12.39 7.01
CA LEU A 94 -7.22 11.88 5.86
C LEU A 94 -8.57 12.56 5.68
N ASP A 95 -9.27 12.87 6.76
CA ASP A 95 -10.55 13.59 6.71
C ASP A 95 -10.41 15.00 6.11
N ARG A 96 -9.22 15.61 6.22
CA ARG A 96 -8.92 16.95 5.69
C ARG A 96 -8.34 16.92 4.28
N VAL A 97 -7.86 15.76 3.81
CA VAL A 97 -7.27 15.60 2.49
C VAL A 97 -8.38 15.30 1.48
N GLN A 98 -8.36 16.00 0.34
CA GLN A 98 -9.28 15.72 -0.77
C GLN A 98 -9.05 14.32 -1.32
N ASP A 99 -10.06 13.74 -1.96
CA ASP A 99 -9.94 12.40 -2.53
C ASP A 99 -8.89 12.39 -3.65
N SER A 100 -7.78 11.71 -3.37
CA SER A 100 -6.58 11.63 -4.21
C SER A 100 -5.92 10.25 -4.05
N PRO A 101 -4.98 9.87 -4.94
CA PRO A 101 -4.24 8.62 -4.78
C PRO A 101 -3.47 8.53 -3.44
N ALA A 102 -2.90 9.64 -2.97
CA ALA A 102 -2.23 9.68 -1.67
C ALA A 102 -3.19 9.32 -0.52
N LYS A 103 -4.42 9.84 -0.56
CA LYS A 103 -5.47 9.50 0.43
C LYS A 103 -5.82 8.02 0.39
N VAL A 104 -5.99 7.45 -0.80
CA VAL A 104 -6.29 6.02 -0.98
C VAL A 104 -5.17 5.16 -0.38
N ILE A 105 -3.91 5.44 -0.72
CA ILE A 105 -2.76 4.68 -0.25
C ILE A 105 -2.62 4.78 1.28
N ALA A 106 -2.80 5.97 1.85
CA ALA A 106 -2.75 6.17 3.30
C ALA A 106 -3.94 5.52 4.03
N ALA A 107 -5.14 5.51 3.42
CA ALA A 107 -6.29 4.77 3.95
C ALA A 107 -6.05 3.25 3.96
N LEU A 108 -5.39 2.70 2.93
CA LEU A 108 -5.00 1.29 2.90
C LEU A 108 -4.07 0.92 4.07
N VAL A 109 -3.16 1.82 4.47
CA VAL A 109 -2.28 1.61 5.62
C VAL A 109 -3.08 1.49 6.91
N ILE A 110 -4.03 2.39 7.15
CA ILE A 110 -4.89 2.32 8.36
C ILE A 110 -5.75 1.07 8.34
N HIS A 111 -6.35 0.74 7.20
CA HIS A 111 -7.19 -0.44 7.07
C HIS A 111 -6.41 -1.74 7.33
N GLU A 112 -5.17 -1.85 6.84
CA GLU A 112 -4.34 -3.02 7.09
C GLU A 112 -3.92 -3.11 8.56
N GLU A 113 -3.63 -1.99 9.23
CA GLU A 113 -3.37 -1.99 10.67
C GLU A 113 -4.58 -2.50 11.47
N GLU A 114 -5.79 -2.07 11.12
CA GLU A 114 -7.02 -2.54 11.77
C GLU A 114 -7.22 -4.04 11.60
N LYS A 115 -6.96 -4.55 10.39
CA LYS A 115 -7.03 -5.97 10.08
C LYS A 115 -5.99 -6.78 10.87
N ILE A 116 -4.76 -6.28 10.98
CA ILE A 116 -3.70 -6.92 11.79
C ILE A 116 -4.14 -6.97 13.27
N ARG A 117 -4.63 -5.86 13.83
CA ARG A 117 -5.11 -5.82 15.22
C ARG A 117 -6.27 -6.78 15.47
N SER A 118 -7.19 -6.89 14.50
CA SER A 118 -8.32 -7.82 14.58
C SER A 118 -7.91 -9.30 14.52
N MET A 119 -6.74 -9.60 13.93
CA MET A 119 -6.17 -10.96 13.91
C MET A 119 -5.28 -11.24 15.13
N GLU A 120 -4.65 -10.20 15.70
CA GLU A 120 -3.79 -10.29 16.88
C GLU A 120 -4.57 -10.36 18.19
N ASP A 121 -5.87 -10.02 18.19
CA ASP A 121 -6.76 -10.17 19.34
C ASP A 121 -7.41 -11.56 19.32
N PRO A 122 -6.91 -12.55 20.07
CA PRO A 122 -7.50 -13.87 20.16
C PRO A 122 -8.47 -13.85 21.35
N MET A 123 -9.55 -13.08 21.29
CA MET A 123 -10.63 -13.19 22.26
C MET A 123 -12.00 -13.28 21.59
N ASP A 124 -12.75 -14.26 22.11
CA ASP A 124 -14.14 -14.64 21.84
C ASP A 124 -14.45 -15.44 20.56
N LEU A 125 -13.82 -16.63 20.45
CA LEU A 125 -14.60 -17.78 20.01
C LEU A 125 -15.52 -18.20 21.18
N PRO A 126 -16.86 -18.13 21.08
CA PRO A 126 -17.70 -18.81 22.03
C PRO A 126 -17.39 -20.31 21.95
N GLU A 127 -17.07 -20.89 23.11
CA GLU A 127 -16.87 -22.31 23.35
C GLU A 127 -18.16 -23.07 22.97
N GLU A 128 -18.29 -23.45 21.70
CA GLU A 128 -19.37 -24.32 21.26
C GLU A 128 -19.05 -25.74 21.73
N THR A 129 -19.63 -26.11 22.87
CA THR A 129 -19.56 -27.45 23.46
C THR A 129 -20.24 -28.45 22.53
N VAL A 130 -19.48 -29.11 21.66
CA VAL A 130 -19.95 -30.27 20.91
C VAL A 130 -19.38 -31.55 21.57
N PRO A 131 -20.23 -32.49 22.04
CA PRO A 131 -19.75 -33.66 22.77
C PRO A 131 -19.04 -34.68 21.87
N LEU A 132 -17.96 -35.27 22.42
CA LEU A 132 -17.21 -36.45 21.95
C LEU A 132 -18.16 -37.59 21.49
N SER A 133 -17.92 -38.49 20.53
CA SER A 133 -16.75 -39.07 19.81
C SER A 133 -17.33 -40.09 18.76
N PRO A 134 -16.59 -41.04 18.16
CA PRO A 134 -15.25 -41.07 17.56
C PRO A 134 -15.26 -41.64 16.12
N ARG A 135 -14.26 -41.35 15.27
CA ARG A 135 -13.71 -42.37 14.35
C ARG A 135 -12.31 -41.98 13.87
N LYS A 136 -11.40 -42.93 14.08
CA LYS A 136 -9.98 -42.93 13.71
C LYS A 136 -9.84 -42.84 12.19
N GLU A 137 -8.93 -42.00 11.72
CA GLU A 137 -8.08 -42.38 10.60
C GLU A 137 -6.69 -41.72 10.77
N LYS A 138 -5.68 -42.59 10.86
CA LYS A 138 -4.28 -42.23 11.05
C LYS A 138 -3.70 -41.88 9.70
N ILE A 139 -3.12 -40.69 9.56
CA ILE A 139 -2.11 -40.44 8.53
C ILE A 139 -0.80 -40.13 9.25
N VAL A 140 0.08 -41.13 9.25
CA VAL A 140 1.49 -40.99 9.65
C VAL A 140 2.28 -40.76 8.38
N VAL A 141 2.88 -39.60 8.18
CA VAL A 141 4.03 -39.45 7.28
C VAL A 141 5.07 -38.45 7.82
N ARG A 142 6.15 -39.05 8.34
CA ARG A 142 7.57 -38.66 8.43
C ARG A 142 7.96 -37.21 8.77
N THR A 143 8.54 -37.12 9.96
CA THR A 143 9.51 -36.10 10.41
C THR A 143 10.75 -36.04 9.50
N PHE A 144 11.11 -34.85 9.04
CA PHE A 144 12.49 -34.56 8.64
C PHE A 144 13.16 -33.81 9.78
N ARG A 145 14.10 -34.49 10.46
CA ARG A 145 15.01 -33.89 11.43
C ARG A 145 16.34 -33.65 10.73
N GLY A 146 16.78 -32.40 10.73
CA GLY A 146 18.11 -31.95 10.31
C GLY A 146 17.99 -30.49 9.88
N GLY A 147 18.69 -29.53 10.46
CA GLY A 147 19.61 -29.51 11.59
C GLY A 147 19.65 -28.07 12.11
N GLU A 148 20.27 -27.93 13.27
CA GLU A 148 20.32 -26.74 14.11
C GLU A 148 20.85 -25.44 13.46
N ASP A 149 20.42 -24.35 14.10
CA ASP A 149 21.07 -23.05 14.29
C ASP A 149 21.15 -22.02 13.16
N GLY A 150 20.35 -20.97 13.34
CA GLY A 150 20.55 -19.69 12.67
C GLY A 150 19.37 -18.75 12.84
N HIS A 151 19.23 -18.18 14.03
CA HIS A 151 18.31 -17.09 14.38
C HIS A 151 18.31 -15.99 13.30
N ARG A 152 17.36 -16.05 12.36
CA ARG A 152 17.05 -14.97 11.45
C ARG A 152 15.54 -14.90 11.39
N GLU A 153 14.98 -13.88 12.03
CA GLU A 153 13.57 -13.52 11.94
C GLU A 153 13.14 -13.61 10.48
N ASN A 154 12.41 -14.68 10.18
CA ASN A 154 11.73 -14.85 8.92
C ASN A 154 10.56 -13.85 8.95
N ARG A 155 10.85 -12.58 8.65
CA ARG A 155 9.85 -11.58 8.27
C ARG A 155 9.30 -12.00 6.92
N GLU A 156 8.48 -13.05 6.93
CA GLU A 156 7.66 -13.43 5.79
C GLU A 156 6.90 -12.18 5.37
N ARG A 157 7.15 -11.75 4.14
CA ARG A 157 6.52 -10.56 3.58
C ARG A 157 5.02 -10.88 3.54
N TRP A 158 4.19 -10.00 4.09
CA TRP A 158 2.76 -10.29 4.29
C TRP A 158 2.00 -10.62 2.97
N TRP A 159 2.56 -10.30 1.79
CA TRP A 159 2.05 -10.67 0.47
C TRP A 159 2.53 -12.05 -0.08
N GLU A 160 3.44 -12.75 0.60
CA GLU A 160 3.84 -14.13 0.25
C GLU A 160 2.79 -15.16 0.72
N ARG A 161 1.85 -14.75 1.58
CA ARG A 161 0.65 -15.53 1.94
C ARG A 161 -0.42 -15.34 0.86
N LYS A 162 -0.18 -15.96 -0.30
CA LYS A 162 -1.07 -15.92 -1.48
C LYS A 162 -2.55 -16.09 -1.12
N ILE A 163 -3.40 -15.24 -1.72
CA ILE A 163 -4.76 -15.59 -2.12
C ILE A 163 -4.90 -15.22 -3.61
N PHE A 164 -4.77 -16.23 -4.46
CA PHE A 164 -5.46 -16.40 -5.75
C PHE A 164 -5.73 -17.90 -5.90
#